data_AF-A0A093EP91-F1
#
_entry.id   AF-A0A093EP91-F1
#
_cell.length_a   1.000
_cell.length_b   1.000
_cell.length_c   1.000
_cell.angle_alpha   90.00
_cell.angle_beta   90.00
_cell.angle_gamma   90.00
#
_symmetry.space_group_name_H-M   'P 1'
#
loop_
_entity.id
_entity.type
_entity.pdbx_description
1 polymer ?
#
loop_
_entity_poly.entity_id
_entity_poly.type
_entity_poly.pdbx_seq_one_letter_code
_entity_poly.pdbx_strand_id
1 'polypeptide(L)'
;ARMIKYLLVNPLGPEDLPTLKELTTREIQQVWAGTSRYIRSQLLQKKAVEIGIGTFAIVPVHATVGEDEVLPVERPVFQLSRFLKKFYSLKHAKTQIPDKTQFVQLDFKQIAAETHFRPEIVEQCVHETLLLFAEALQENKEVELSFK
;
A
#
# COMPACT_ATOMS: atom_id res chain seq x y z
N ALA A 1 7.00 -14.12 -7.02
CA ALA A 1 5.66 -14.54 -7.49
C ALA A 1 4.51 -13.65 -7.00
N ARG A 2 4.57 -13.01 -5.82
CA ARG A 2 3.43 -12.27 -5.21
C ARG A 2 2.87 -11.06 -5.98
N MET A 3 3.67 -10.37 -6.80
CA MET A 3 3.21 -9.17 -7.53
C MET A 3 2.37 -9.44 -8.78
N ILE A 4 2.45 -10.65 -9.36
CA ILE A 4 1.73 -10.99 -10.61
C ILE A 4 0.21 -10.96 -10.40
N LYS A 5 -0.26 -11.19 -9.17
CA LYS A 5 -1.68 -11.19 -8.80
C LYS A 5 -2.38 -9.85 -9.12
N TYR A 6 -1.64 -8.75 -9.18
CA TYR A 6 -2.20 -7.40 -9.41
C TYR A 6 -1.96 -6.88 -10.83
N LEU A 7 -1.56 -7.73 -11.76
CA LEU A 7 -1.44 -7.39 -13.19
C LEU A 7 -2.71 -7.85 -13.90
N LEU A 8 -3.74 -7.02 -13.82
CA LEU A 8 -5.07 -7.32 -14.34
C LEU A 8 -5.13 -7.10 -15.85
N VAL A 9 -5.46 -8.17 -16.58
CA VAL A 9 -5.75 -8.11 -18.02
C VAL A 9 -7.25 -7.87 -18.25
N ASN A 10 -8.09 -8.50 -17.43
CA ASN A 10 -9.54 -8.36 -17.45
C ASN A 10 -10.01 -7.61 -16.20
N PRO A 11 -11.16 -6.91 -16.26
CA PRO A 11 -11.82 -6.36 -15.09
C PRO A 11 -12.14 -7.44 -14.06
N LEU A 12 -12.21 -7.06 -12.80
CA LEU A 12 -12.57 -7.94 -11.70
C LEU A 12 -14.07 -8.24 -11.73
N GLY A 13 -14.39 -9.52 -11.67
CA GLY A 13 -15.74 -9.97 -11.41
C GLY A 13 -16.03 -9.97 -9.90
N PRO A 14 -17.31 -10.00 -9.51
CA PRO A 14 -17.68 -10.21 -8.12
C PRO A 14 -17.07 -11.50 -7.53
N GLU A 15 -16.89 -12.55 -8.34
CA GLU A 15 -16.30 -13.83 -7.91
C GLU A 15 -14.81 -13.74 -7.57
N ASP A 16 -14.12 -12.68 -8.00
CA ASP A 16 -12.70 -12.44 -7.67
C ASP A 16 -12.53 -11.80 -6.27
N LEU A 17 -13.62 -11.36 -5.65
CA LEU A 17 -13.66 -10.62 -4.38
C LEU A 17 -14.62 -11.26 -3.35
N PRO A 18 -14.50 -12.57 -3.05
CA PRO A 18 -15.44 -13.28 -2.19
C PRO A 18 -15.46 -12.74 -0.75
N THR A 19 -14.31 -12.32 -0.20
CA THR A 19 -14.23 -11.83 1.18
C THR A 19 -14.87 -10.46 1.31
N LEU A 20 -14.62 -9.55 0.36
CA LEU A 20 -15.22 -8.21 0.36
C LEU A 20 -16.74 -8.25 0.16
N LYS A 21 -17.27 -9.27 -0.52
CA LYS A 21 -18.72 -9.51 -0.62
C LYS A 21 -19.35 -9.90 0.72
N GLU A 22 -18.64 -10.68 1.53
CA GLU A 22 -19.14 -11.18 2.82
C GLU A 22 -19.00 -10.17 3.95
N LEU A 23 -17.97 -9.32 3.90
CA LEU A 23 -17.72 -8.30 4.90
C LEU A 23 -18.57 -7.05 4.68
N THR A 24 -19.02 -6.46 5.79
CA THR A 24 -19.63 -5.13 5.76
C THR A 24 -18.59 -4.05 5.49
N THR A 25 -19.01 -2.91 4.96
CA THR A 25 -18.14 -1.74 4.76
C THR A 25 -17.38 -1.35 6.03
N ARG A 26 -18.01 -1.49 7.21
CA ARG A 26 -17.39 -1.17 8.50
C ARG A 26 -16.25 -2.13 8.84
N GLU A 27 -16.43 -3.42 8.55
CA GLU A 27 -15.40 -4.44 8.81
C GLU A 27 -14.22 -4.27 7.86
N ILE A 28 -14.47 -4.00 6.58
CA ILE A 28 -13.43 -3.66 5.59
C ILE A 28 -12.62 -2.45 6.06
N GLN A 29 -13.32 -1.38 6.51
CA GLN A 29 -12.67 -0.18 7.06
C GLN A 29 -11.85 -0.49 8.33
N GLN A 30 -12.33 -1.38 9.20
CA GLN A 30 -11.62 -1.78 10.42
C GLN A 30 -10.33 -2.54 10.09
N VAL A 31 -10.37 -3.46 9.13
CA VAL A 31 -9.18 -4.18 8.64
C VAL A 31 -8.18 -3.22 8.01
N TRP A 32 -8.66 -2.30 7.15
CA TRP A 32 -7.80 -1.30 6.51
C TRP A 32 -7.18 -0.33 7.52
N ALA A 33 -7.93 0.06 8.56
CA ALA A 33 -7.42 0.90 9.64
C ALA A 33 -6.32 0.18 10.45
N GLY A 34 -6.48 -1.11 10.76
CA GLY A 34 -5.42 -1.92 11.39
C GLY A 34 -4.17 -2.03 10.50
N THR A 35 -4.37 -2.27 9.20
CA THR A 35 -3.28 -2.30 8.21
C THR A 35 -2.53 -0.95 8.15
N SER A 36 -3.28 0.15 8.15
CA SER A 36 -2.72 1.52 8.14
C SER A 36 -1.89 1.79 9.39
N ARG A 37 -2.36 1.38 10.57
CA ARG A 37 -1.61 1.53 11.83
C ARG A 37 -0.35 0.66 11.87
N TYR A 38 -0.41 -0.56 11.35
CA TYR A 38 0.78 -1.40 11.17
C TYR A 38 1.81 -0.70 10.28
N ILE A 39 1.40 -0.23 9.08
CA ILE A 39 2.29 0.47 8.15
C ILE A 39 2.94 1.68 8.84
N ARG A 40 2.13 2.51 9.50
CA ARG A 40 2.62 3.67 10.26
C ARG A 40 3.65 3.29 11.31
N SER A 41 3.42 2.22 12.07
CA SER A 41 4.36 1.72 13.09
C SER A 41 5.70 1.31 12.49
N GLN A 42 5.70 0.61 11.34
CA GLN A 42 6.93 0.24 10.64
C GLN A 42 7.66 1.46 10.06
N LEU A 43 6.93 2.43 9.51
CA LEU A 43 7.51 3.67 8.98
C LEU A 43 8.19 4.50 10.08
N LEU A 44 7.61 4.57 11.28
CA LEU A 44 8.23 5.22 12.45
C LEU A 44 9.56 4.55 12.85
N GLN A 45 9.68 3.25 12.60
CA GLN A 45 10.93 2.48 12.77
C GLN A 45 11.87 2.55 11.56
N LYS A 46 11.60 3.43 10.58
CA LYS A 46 12.39 3.60 9.35
C LYS A 46 12.43 2.35 8.47
N LYS A 47 11.42 1.49 8.57
CA LYS A 47 11.26 0.31 7.71
C LYS A 47 10.33 0.63 6.55
N ALA A 48 10.66 0.14 5.36
CA ALA A 48 9.78 0.19 4.21
C ALA A 48 8.81 -1.00 4.25
N VAL A 49 7.53 -0.77 3.98
CA VAL A 49 6.49 -1.82 4.01
C VAL A 49 6.02 -2.11 2.60
N GLU A 50 6.27 -3.32 2.12
CA GLU A 50 5.73 -3.81 0.85
C GLU A 50 4.35 -4.44 1.09
N ILE A 51 3.36 -3.96 0.34
CA ILE A 51 1.96 -4.40 0.47
C ILE A 51 1.47 -5.17 -0.77
N GLY A 52 2.30 -5.31 -1.80
CA GLY A 52 1.98 -6.05 -3.03
C GLY A 52 1.93 -5.16 -4.27
N ILE A 53 1.06 -4.16 -4.30
CA ILE A 53 0.99 -3.19 -5.43
C ILE A 53 2.13 -2.16 -5.38
N GLY A 54 2.76 -1.99 -4.21
CA GLY A 54 3.85 -1.04 -4.02
C GLY A 54 4.41 -1.08 -2.60
N THR A 55 5.17 -0.04 -2.28
CA THR A 55 5.94 0.04 -1.04
C THR A 55 5.72 1.40 -0.38
N PHE A 56 5.43 1.39 0.92
CA PHE A 56 5.49 2.56 1.77
C PHE A 56 6.89 2.73 2.35
N ALA A 57 7.43 3.95 2.35
CA ALA A 57 8.72 4.24 2.97
C ALA A 57 8.79 5.68 3.46
N ILE A 58 9.72 5.94 4.38
CA ILE A 58 10.16 7.29 4.70
C ILE A 58 11.36 7.61 3.81
N VAL A 59 11.32 8.75 3.11
CA VAL A 59 12.43 9.26 2.32
C VAL A 59 12.89 10.61 2.84
N PRO A 60 14.21 10.87 2.94
CA PRO A 60 14.72 12.20 3.22
C PRO A 60 14.51 13.08 2.00
N VAL A 61 13.89 14.24 2.19
CA VAL A 61 13.75 15.28 1.17
C VAL A 61 14.23 16.61 1.75
N HIS A 62 14.78 17.48 0.90
CA HIS A 62 15.19 18.81 1.32
C HIS A 62 14.02 19.78 1.08
N ALA A 63 13.51 20.38 2.15
CA ALA A 63 12.51 21.45 2.07
C ALA A 63 13.23 22.81 2.08
N THR A 64 12.88 23.68 1.15
CA THR A 64 13.36 25.07 1.13
C THR A 64 12.59 25.87 2.19
N VAL A 65 13.30 26.52 3.11
CA VAL A 65 12.73 27.29 4.24
C VAL A 65 13.06 28.79 4.13
N GLY A 66 13.94 29.17 3.20
CA GLY A 66 14.33 30.56 2.91
C GLY A 66 15.14 30.63 1.62
N GLU A 67 15.69 31.81 1.29
CA GLU A 67 16.36 32.05 0.00
C GLU A 67 17.58 31.15 -0.28
N ASP A 68 18.18 30.53 0.73
CA ASP A 68 19.25 29.51 0.55
C ASP A 68 19.27 28.45 1.67
N GLU A 69 18.19 28.37 2.48
CA GLU A 69 18.11 27.42 3.59
C GLU A 69 17.33 26.17 3.21
N VAL A 70 18.00 25.02 3.27
CA VAL A 70 17.39 23.70 3.09
C VAL A 70 17.36 22.93 4.40
N LEU A 71 16.16 22.51 4.80
CA LEU A 71 15.96 21.63 5.95
C LEU A 71 15.76 20.19 5.46
N PRO A 72 16.55 19.22 5.95
CA PRO A 72 16.25 17.82 5.70
C PRO A 72 14.97 17.45 6.46
N VAL A 73 13.93 17.08 5.72
CA VAL A 73 12.67 16.58 6.28
C VAL A 73 12.42 15.16 5.82
N GLU A 74 11.73 14.41 6.67
CA GLU A 74 11.39 13.02 6.39
C GLU A 74 9.96 12.95 5.88
N ARG A 75 9.80 12.46 4.64
CA ARG A 75 8.49 12.40 4.00
C ARG A 75 8.05 10.95 3.82
N PRO A 76 6.84 10.56 4.30
CA PRO A 76 6.25 9.30 3.91
C PRO A 76 5.85 9.35 2.43
N VAL A 77 6.22 8.30 1.69
CA VAL A 77 5.89 8.14 0.28
C VAL A 77 5.36 6.75 0.02
N PHE A 78 4.45 6.66 -0.94
CA PHE A 78 4.05 5.41 -1.54
C PHE A 78 4.68 5.28 -2.92
N GLN A 79 5.52 4.27 -3.10
CA GLN A 79 6.15 3.95 -4.37
C GLN A 79 5.42 2.75 -5.00
N LEU A 80 4.59 3.02 -6.01
CA LEU A 80 3.96 1.96 -6.81
C LEU A 80 5.05 1.10 -7.49
N SER A 81 4.81 -0.22 -7.55
CA SER A 81 5.79 -1.19 -8.06
C SER A 81 6.18 -0.88 -9.51
N ARG A 82 7.44 -1.17 -9.87
CA ARG A 82 7.94 -0.97 -11.24
C ARG A 82 7.18 -1.85 -12.25
N PHE A 83 6.74 -3.03 -11.82
CA PHE A 83 5.98 -3.95 -12.67
C PHE A 83 4.60 -3.39 -13.01
N LEU A 84 3.84 -2.92 -12.00
CA LEU A 84 2.52 -2.30 -12.23
C LEU A 84 2.66 -1.03 -13.06
N LYS A 85 3.66 -0.17 -12.79
CA LYS A 85 3.92 1.03 -13.60
C LYS A 85 4.16 0.69 -15.06
N LYS A 86 5.01 -0.31 -15.35
CA LYS A 86 5.31 -0.71 -16.71
C LYS A 86 4.10 -1.33 -17.40
N PHE A 87 3.37 -2.19 -16.70
CA PHE A 87 2.22 -2.90 -17.24
C PHE A 87 1.06 -1.95 -17.57
N TYR A 88 0.75 -1.02 -16.67
CA TYR A 88 -0.32 -0.02 -16.85
C TYR A 88 0.17 1.28 -17.52
N SER A 89 1.40 1.33 -18.03
CA SER A 89 1.99 2.51 -18.69
C SER A 89 1.91 3.82 -17.87
N LEU A 90 2.07 3.72 -16.56
CA LEU A 90 1.97 4.84 -15.62
C LEU A 90 3.27 5.65 -15.53
N LYS A 91 3.15 6.96 -15.30
CA LYS A 91 4.30 7.86 -15.15
C LYS A 91 5.13 7.53 -13.91
N HIS A 92 6.44 7.66 -14.04
CA HIS A 92 7.38 7.41 -12.95
C HIS A 92 7.53 8.65 -12.05
N ALA A 93 7.20 8.51 -10.77
CA ALA A 93 7.71 9.41 -9.73
C ALA A 93 9.22 9.16 -9.55
N LYS A 94 10.01 10.24 -9.48
CA LYS A 94 11.49 10.20 -9.36
C LYS A 94 11.99 9.81 -7.96
N THR A 95 11.10 9.70 -6.98
CA THR A 95 11.47 9.37 -5.60
C THR A 95 12.06 7.97 -5.51
N GLN A 96 13.22 7.84 -4.89
CA GLN A 96 13.89 6.57 -4.65
C GLN A 96 13.98 6.31 -3.15
N ILE A 97 13.65 5.10 -2.74
CA ILE A 97 13.84 4.64 -1.37
C ILE A 97 15.34 4.40 -1.15
N PRO A 98 15.95 4.88 -0.05
CA PRO A 98 17.37 4.68 0.21
C PRO A 98 17.75 3.19 0.26
N ASP A 99 18.90 2.83 -0.30
CA ASP A 99 19.34 1.42 -0.43
C ASP A 99 19.52 0.70 0.91
N LYS A 100 19.81 1.45 1.98
CA LYS A 100 19.97 0.90 3.34
C LYS A 100 18.64 0.66 4.07
N THR A 101 17.50 0.98 3.46
CA THR A 101 16.19 0.86 4.10
C THR A 101 15.84 -0.61 4.25
N GLN A 102 15.47 -1.03 5.46
CA GLN A 102 14.98 -2.39 5.69
C GLN A 102 13.58 -2.55 5.11
N PHE A 103 13.36 -3.57 4.27
CA PHE A 103 12.04 -3.90 3.73
C PHE A 103 11.37 -4.97 4.58
N VAL A 104 10.10 -4.76 4.91
CA VAL A 104 9.23 -5.70 5.60
C VAL A 104 7.93 -5.90 4.82
N GLN A 105 7.30 -7.04 5.01
CA GLN A 105 5.97 -7.33 4.47
C GLN A 105 4.89 -6.98 5.52
N LEU A 106 3.62 -7.01 5.12
CA LEU A 106 2.52 -6.99 6.09
C LEU A 106 2.57 -8.23 6.98
N ASP A 107 2.44 -8.02 8.28
CA ASP A 107 2.23 -9.09 9.25
C ASP A 107 0.73 -9.23 9.54
N PHE A 108 0.07 -10.11 8.78
CA PHE A 108 -1.36 -10.34 8.92
C PHE A 108 -1.76 -10.93 10.27
N LYS A 109 -0.85 -11.62 10.98
CA LYS A 109 -1.13 -12.12 12.33
C LYS A 109 -1.16 -10.97 13.33
N GLN A 110 -0.21 -10.05 13.22
CA GLN A 110 -0.18 -8.85 14.06
C GLN A 110 -1.42 -7.96 13.80
N ILE A 111 -1.77 -7.74 12.53
CA ILE A 111 -2.96 -6.95 12.16
C ILE A 111 -4.25 -7.64 12.63
N ALA A 112 -4.33 -8.96 12.52
CA ALA A 112 -5.46 -9.75 13.02
C ALA A 112 -5.64 -9.64 14.53
N ALA A 113 -4.55 -9.74 15.29
CA ALA A 113 -4.59 -9.58 16.75
C ALA A 113 -5.15 -8.20 17.16
N GLU A 114 -4.82 -7.15 16.40
CA GLU A 114 -5.30 -5.79 16.68
C GLU A 114 -6.77 -5.58 16.25
N THR A 115 -7.17 -6.16 15.12
CA THR A 115 -8.49 -5.96 14.53
C THR A 115 -9.54 -6.95 15.02
N HIS A 116 -9.13 -7.99 15.76
CA HIS A 116 -9.96 -9.09 16.27
C HIS A 116 -10.60 -9.96 15.17
N PHE A 117 -10.05 -9.92 13.95
CA PHE A 117 -10.39 -10.84 12.88
C PHE A 117 -9.42 -12.02 12.85
N ARG A 118 -9.81 -13.06 12.10
CA ARG A 118 -8.89 -14.16 11.78
C ARG A 118 -7.82 -13.68 10.79
N PRO A 119 -6.55 -14.13 10.91
CA PRO A 119 -5.48 -13.77 9.98
C PRO A 119 -5.84 -14.01 8.51
N GLU A 120 -6.53 -15.11 8.21
CA GLU A 120 -6.97 -15.44 6.86
C GLU A 120 -7.92 -14.37 6.27
N ILE A 121 -8.89 -13.90 7.06
CA ILE A 121 -9.85 -12.86 6.65
C ILE A 121 -9.14 -11.52 6.45
N VAL A 122 -8.19 -11.18 7.32
CA VAL A 122 -7.39 -9.95 7.18
C VAL A 122 -6.55 -9.99 5.91
N GLU A 123 -5.83 -11.09 5.66
CA GLU A 123 -5.00 -11.26 4.48
C GLU A 123 -5.83 -11.16 3.20
N GLN A 124 -6.96 -11.88 3.13
CA GLN A 124 -7.85 -11.86 1.97
C GLN A 124 -8.49 -10.49 1.76
N CYS A 125 -9.06 -9.88 2.81
CA CYS A 125 -9.65 -8.54 2.73
C CYS A 125 -8.65 -7.49 2.23
N VAL A 126 -7.40 -7.52 2.73
CA VAL A 126 -6.35 -6.61 2.25
C VAL A 126 -6.03 -6.90 0.79
N HIS A 127 -5.80 -8.16 0.42
CA HIS A 127 -5.47 -8.51 -0.97
C HIS A 127 -6.57 -8.16 -1.98
N GLU A 128 -7.82 -8.42 -1.65
CA GLU A 128 -8.98 -8.06 -2.48
C GLU A 128 -9.16 -6.55 -2.58
N THR A 129 -8.90 -5.81 -1.50
CA THR A 129 -8.87 -4.34 -1.56
C THR A 129 -7.80 -3.86 -2.52
N LEU A 130 -6.60 -4.44 -2.48
CA LEU A 130 -5.51 -4.08 -3.39
C LEU A 130 -5.77 -4.50 -4.84
N LEU A 131 -6.59 -5.52 -5.09
CA LEU A 131 -7.09 -5.84 -6.43
C LEU A 131 -7.97 -4.71 -6.96
N LEU A 132 -8.90 -4.18 -6.17
CA LEU A 132 -9.70 -3.00 -6.56
C LEU A 132 -8.82 -1.78 -6.88
N PHE A 133 -7.74 -1.56 -6.11
CA PHE A 133 -6.76 -0.53 -6.45
C PHE A 133 -6.08 -0.79 -7.80
N ALA A 134 -5.69 -2.03 -8.08
CA ALA A 134 -5.06 -2.39 -9.35
C ALA A 134 -6.02 -2.22 -10.55
N GLU A 135 -7.30 -2.54 -10.38
CA GLU A 135 -8.32 -2.33 -11.40
C GLU A 135 -8.52 -0.83 -11.68
N ALA A 136 -8.62 -0.01 -10.64
CA ALA A 136 -8.71 1.44 -10.81
C ALA A 136 -7.48 2.04 -11.51
N LEU A 137 -6.27 1.50 -11.25
CA LEU A 137 -5.06 1.87 -11.99
C LEU A 137 -5.11 1.45 -13.48
N GLN A 138 -5.67 0.29 -13.79
CA GLN A 138 -5.89 -0.17 -15.17
C GLN A 138 -6.80 0.79 -15.94
N GLU A 139 -7.82 1.31 -15.27
CA GLU A 139 -8.77 2.29 -15.83
C GLU A 139 -8.25 3.73 -15.82
N ASN A 140 -6.98 3.94 -15.41
CA ASN A 140 -6.35 5.25 -15.29
C ASN A 140 -7.13 6.23 -14.39
N LYS A 141 -7.80 5.70 -13.35
CA LYS A 141 -8.51 6.49 -12.34
C LYS A 141 -7.55 6.97 -11.27
N GLU A 142 -7.83 8.15 -10.70
CA GLU A 142 -7.15 8.62 -9.51
C GLU A 142 -7.63 7.81 -8.29
N VAL A 143 -6.69 7.30 -7.50
CA VAL A 143 -7.00 6.48 -6.33
C VAL A 143 -6.19 6.94 -5.14
N GLU A 144 -6.86 7.11 -4.01
CA GLU A 144 -6.25 7.54 -2.76
C GLU A 144 -6.20 6.37 -1.77
N LEU A 145 -4.99 6.03 -1.31
CA LEU A 145 -4.80 5.17 -0.14
C LEU A 145 -4.89 6.06 1.09
N SER A 146 -6.10 6.20 1.66
CA SER A 146 -6.28 7.00 2.87
C SER A 146 -5.71 6.27 4.09
N PHE A 147 -4.83 6.98 4.82
CA PHE A 147 -4.28 6.56 6.10
C PHE A 147 -4.92 7.43 7.18
N LYS A 148 -5.83 6.86 7.97
CA LYS A 148 -6.43 7.52 9.13
C LYS A 148 -5.78 7.03 10.42
#